data_AF-A0A7X6ZTD5-F1
#
_entry.id   AF-A0A7X6ZTD5-F1
#
_cell.length_a   1.000
_cell.length_b   1.000
_cell.length_c   1.000
_cell.angle_alpha   90.00
_cell.angle_beta   90.00
_cell.angle_gamma   90.00
#
_symmetry.space_group_name_H-M   'P 1'
#
loop_
_entity.id
_entity.type
_entity.pdbx_description
1 polymer ?
#
loop_
_entity_poly.entity_id
_entity_poly.type
_entity_poly.pdbx_seq_one_letter_code
_entity_poly.pdbx_strand_id
1 'polypeptide(L)' 'MKYEEMRQYLKQNPYCFRTTEECEEEMNNRIMKQEGKRINFAKASDRYHDENDRDLVW' A
#
# COMPACT_ATOMS: atom_id res chain seq x y z
N MET A 1 9.25 -12.94 23.92
CA MET A 1 9.60 -13.83 22.80
C MET A 1 11.12 -13.84 22.68
N LYS A 2 11.75 -15.02 22.65
CA LYS A 2 13.20 -15.13 22.45
C LYS A 2 13.55 -14.91 20.98
N TYR A 3 14.74 -14.38 20.71
CA TYR A 3 15.20 -14.02 19.35
C TYR A 3 15.15 -15.21 18.37
N GLU A 4 15.45 -16.42 18.85
CA GLU A 4 15.44 -17.64 18.05
C GLU A 4 14.04 -18.04 17.57
N GLU A 5 13.01 -17.81 18.39
CA GLU A 5 11.62 -18.11 18.07
C GLU A 5 11.11 -17.21 16.95
N MET A 6 11.40 -15.90 17.01
CA MET A 6 11.06 -14.97 15.93
C MET A 6 11.79 -15.32 14.63
N ARG A 7 13.05 -15.74 14.70
CA ARG A 7 13.85 -16.05 13.50
C ARG A 7 13.36 -17.31 12.78
N GLN A 8 12.89 -18.32 13.52
CA GLN A 8 12.27 -19.50 12.92
C GLN A 8 10.89 -19.17 12.34
N TYR A 9 10.10 -18.35 13.04
CA TYR A 9 8.79 -17.90 12.58
C TYR A 9 8.87 -17.10 11.27
N LEU A 10 9.80 -16.14 11.18
CA LEU A 10 10.07 -15.34 9.98
C LEU A 10 10.64 -16.18 8.81
N LYS A 11 11.38 -17.25 9.09
CA LYS A 11 11.85 -18.19 8.05
C LYS A 11 10.73 -19.02 7.44
N GLN A 12 9.74 -19.41 8.24
CA GLN A 12 8.57 -20.17 7.78
C GLN A 12 7.52 -19.26 7.13
N ASN A 13 7.46 -18.00 7.56
CA ASN A 13 6.54 -16.99 7.05
C ASN A 13 7.34 -15.76 6.61
N PRO A 14 7.99 -15.79 5.43
CA PRO A 14 8.81 -14.66 4.96
C PRO A 14 8.04 -13.33 4.85
N TYR A 15 6.70 -13.41 4.81
CA TYR A 15 5.78 -12.28 4.85
C TYR A 15 5.06 -12.18 6.21
N CYS A 16 5.81 -12.17 7.32
CA CYS A 16 5.23 -11.87 8.66
C CYS A 16 4.62 -10.47 8.75
N PHE A 17 4.88 -9.62 7.76
CA PHE A 17 4.28 -8.31 7.61
C PHE A 17 3.38 -8.34 6.39
N ARG A 18 2.21 -7.73 6.51
CA ARG A 18 1.34 -7.49 5.36
C ARG A 18 2.10 -6.63 4.36
N THR A 19 1.95 -6.96 3.08
CA THR A 19 2.43 -6.12 1.99
C THR A 19 1.72 -4.77 2.01
N THR A 20 2.35 -3.75 1.42
CA THR A 20 1.73 -2.43 1.26
C THR A 20 0.39 -2.53 0.53
N GLU A 21 0.30 -3.41 -0.48
CA GLU A 21 -0.92 -3.67 -1.24
C GLU A 21 -2.06 -4.22 -0.36
N GLU A 22 -1.78 -5.19 0.52
CA GLU A 22 -2.77 -5.74 1.45
C GLU A 22 -3.27 -4.70 2.46
N CYS A 23 -2.40 -3.79 2.90
CA CYS A 23 -2.79 -2.69 3.77
C CYS A 23 -3.66 -1.65 3.03
N GLU A 24 -3.31 -1.31 1.79
CA GLU A 24 -4.11 -0.42 0.94
C GLU A 24 -5.50 -1.00 0.65
N GLU A 25 -5.57 -2.30 0.36
CA GLU A 25 -6.84 -2.99 0.12
C GLU A 25 -7.74 -3.00 1.35
N GLU A 26 -7.20 -3.25 2.55
CA GLU A 26 -7.97 -3.17 3.80
C GLU A 26 -8.51 -1.74 4.02
N MET A 27 -7.68 -0.72 3.79
CA MET A 27 -8.08 0.67 3.94
C MET A 27 -9.18 1.06 2.94
N ASN A 28 -9.04 0.67 1.67
CA ASN A 28 -10.04 0.89 0.63
C ASN A 28 -11.38 0.24 0.97
N ASN A 29 -11.34 -1.00 1.49
CA ASN A 29 -12.53 -1.71 1.95
C ASN A 29 -13.23 -1.01 3.13
N ARG A 30 -12.46 -0.46 4.07
CA ARG A 30 -13.02 0.32 5.20
C ARG A 30 -13.74 1.57 4.70
N ILE A 31 -13.14 2.31 3.76
CA ILE A 31 -13.74 3.51 3.17
C ILE A 31 -15.02 3.15 2.40
N MET A 32 -15.00 2.11 1.55
CA MET A 32 -16.19 1.67 0.82
C MET A 32 -17.33 1.24 1.74
N LYS A 33 -17.01 0.56 2.85
CA LYS A 33 -18.01 0.15 3.86
C LYS A 33 -18.65 1.36 4.54
N GLN A 34 -17.87 2.41 4.81
CA GLN A 34 -18.36 3.63 5.43
C GLN A 34 -19.21 4.47 4.47
N GLU A 35 -18.80 4.56 3.20
CA GLU A 35 -19.50 5.35 2.17
C GLU A 35 -20.71 4.63 1.57
N GLY A 36 -20.83 3.31 1.74
CA GLY A 36 -21.92 2.49 1.20
C GLY A 36 -21.98 2.47 -0.33
N LYS A 37 -20.90 2.88 -1.00
CA LYS A 37 -20.80 3.03 -2.45
C LYS A 37 -19.52 2.36 -2.94
N ARG A 38 -19.58 1.85 -4.18
CA ARG A 38 -18.40 1.30 -4.85
C ARG A 38 -17.52 2.45 -5.33
N ILE A 39 -16.31 2.53 -4.79
CA ILE A 39 -15.31 3.56 -5.12
C ILE A 39 -14.19 2.89 -5.91
N ASN A 40 -13.87 3.45 -7.08
CA ASN A 40 -12.70 3.05 -7.84
C ASN A 40 -11.53 3.92 -7.39
N PHE A 41 -10.67 3.39 -6.53
CA PHE A 41 -9.47 4.09 -6.08
C PHE A 41 -8.46 4.17 -7.22
N ALA A 42 -8.02 5.39 -7.54
CA ALA A 42 -6.95 5.59 -8.51
C ALA A 42 -5.62 5.10 -7.90
N LYS A 43 -4.88 4.26 -8.64
CA LYS A 43 -3.49 3.95 -8.28
C LYS A 43 -2.59 5.10 -8.75
N ALA A 44 -1.63 5.48 -7.92
CA ALA A 44 -0.57 6.37 -8.37
C ALA A 44 0.12 5.72 -9.58
N SER A 45 0.26 6.47 -10.68
CA SER A 45 1.06 6.01 -11.80
C SER A 45 2.52 6.19 -11.44
N ASP A 46 3.37 5.21 -11.75
CA ASP A 46 4.85 5.32 -11.65
C ASP A 46 5.44 6.41 -12.57
N ARG A 47 4.58 7.14 -13.29
CA ARG A 47 4.93 8.40 -13.94
C ARG A 47 5.18 9.46 -12.87
N TYR A 48 6.27 9.31 -12.13
CA TYR A 48 6.97 10.44 -11.58
C TYR A 48 7.20 11.42 -12.74
N HIS A 49 6.61 12.61 -12.59
CA HIS A 49 7.00 13.76 -13.37
C HIS A 49 8.52 13.91 -13.24
N ASP A 50 9.23 13.73 -14.36
CA ASP A 50 10.55 14.31 -14.55
C ASP A 50 10.44 15.78 -14.12
N GLU A 51 11.26 16.22 -13.18
CA GLU A 51 11.31 17.58 -12.64
C GLU A 51 11.83 18.56 -13.70
N ASN A 52 11.11 18.66 -14.81
CA ASN A 52 11.25 19.71 -15.80
C ASN A 52 9.95 20.53 -15.77
N ASP A 53 9.70 21.13 -14.60
CA ASP A 53 8.78 22.24 -14.39
C ASP A 53 9.24 23.47 -15.20
N ARG A 54 9.13 23.40 -16.54
CA ARG A 54 9.35 24.55 -17.42
C ARG A 54 8.11 25.03 -18.16
N ASP A 55 7.00 24.28 -18.14
CA ASP A 55 5.84 24.63 -18.97
C ASP A 55 4.52 24.73 -18.19
N LEU A 56 4.55 25.25 -16.96
CA LEU A 56 3.38 25.91 -16.38
C LEU A 56 3.34 27.36 -16.87
N VAL A 57 2.98 27.53 -18.15
CA VAL A 57 2.53 28.80 -18.71
C VAL A 57 0.99 28.77 -18.73
N TRP A 58 0.43 29.68 -17.92
CA TRP A 58 -0.97 30.08 -17.74
C TRP A 58 -2.01 29.61 -18.77
#